data_AF-A0A3S0C121-F1
#
_entry.id   AF-A0A3S0C121-F1
#
_cell.length_a   1.000
_cell.length_b   1.000
_cell.length_c   1.000
_cell.angle_alpha   90.00
_cell.angle_beta   90.00
_cell.angle_gamma   90.00
#
_symmetry.space_group_name_H-M   'P 1'
#
loop_
_entity.id
_entity.type
_entity.pdbx_description
1 polymer ?
#
loop_
_entity_poly.entity_id
_entity_poly.type
_entity_poly.pdbx_seq_one_letter_code
_entity_poly.pdbx_strand_id
1 'polypeptide(L)'
;MNRNRAALVLAVAAMAGGLAPFGVPSAWLGDVLLGGLLVTLVFGSLAAMSAREPEDQASTPLQRIAAWLVVGTERPMARVSDPLALLLFFAGVAFLAGLAVGTFVAPPG
;
A
#
# COMPACT_ATOMS: atom_id res chain seq x y z
N MET A 1 -15.99 5.87 6.58
CA MET A 1 -15.37 6.61 5.46
C MET A 1 -16.24 6.48 4.22
N ASN A 2 -16.51 7.56 3.49
CA ASN A 2 -17.38 7.51 2.30
C ASN A 2 -16.64 6.81 1.15
N ARG A 3 -17.25 5.80 0.51
CA ARG A 3 -16.63 5.02 -0.59
C ARG A 3 -16.09 5.90 -1.71
N ASN A 4 -16.80 6.99 -2.04
CA ASN A 4 -16.38 7.92 -3.10
C ASN A 4 -15.09 8.67 -2.74
N ARG A 5 -14.88 8.99 -1.46
CA ARG A 5 -13.63 9.63 -1.00
C ARG A 5 -12.47 8.66 -1.05
N ALA A 6 -12.69 7.40 -0.69
CA ALA A 6 -11.66 6.37 -0.77
C ALA A 6 -11.22 6.12 -2.22
N ALA A 7 -12.18 5.98 -3.14
CA ALA A 7 -11.89 5.82 -4.57
C ALA A 7 -11.11 7.03 -5.13
N LEU A 8 -11.48 8.25 -4.72
CA LEU A 8 -10.77 9.46 -5.14
C LEU A 8 -9.31 9.46 -4.65
N VAL A 9 -9.06 9.09 -3.38
CA VAL A 9 -7.68 9.01 -2.85
C VAL A 9 -6.85 7.98 -3.62
N LEU A 10 -7.41 6.81 -3.94
CA LEU A 10 -6.72 5.79 -4.71
C LEU A 10 -6.42 6.26 -6.14
N ALA A 11 -7.38 6.92 -6.80
CA ALA A 11 -7.20 7.48 -8.13
C ALA A 11 -6.11 8.56 -8.15
N VAL A 12 -6.11 9.47 -7.18
CA VAL A 12 -5.09 10.51 -7.05
C VAL A 12 -3.71 9.90 -6.80
N ALA A 13 -3.62 8.88 -5.94
CA ALA A 13 -2.35 8.19 -5.68
C ALA A 13 -1.82 7.49 -6.94
N ALA A 14 -2.68 6.82 -7.70
CA ALA A 14 -2.30 6.19 -8.96
C ALA A 14 -1.83 7.20 -10.01
N MET A 15 -2.53 8.34 -10.15
CA MET A 15 -2.11 9.40 -11.07
C MET A 15 -0.79 10.03 -10.64
N ALA A 16 -0.60 10.31 -9.35
CA ALA A 16 0.66 10.84 -8.82
C ALA A 16 1.83 9.88 -9.10
N GLY A 17 1.61 8.57 -8.93
CA GLY A 17 2.58 7.54 -9.29
C GLY A 17 2.91 7.56 -10.79
N GLY A 18 1.89 7.53 -11.65
CA GLY A 18 2.08 7.50 -13.10
C GLY A 18 2.70 8.76 -13.69
N LEU A 19 2.54 9.91 -13.04
CA LEU A 19 3.16 11.16 -13.45
C LEU A 19 4.58 11.36 -12.90
N ALA A 20 4.97 10.64 -11.84
CA ALA A 20 6.30 10.78 -11.24
C ALA A 20 7.45 10.59 -12.24
N PRO A 21 7.42 9.61 -13.17
CA PRO A 21 8.48 9.43 -14.17
C PRO A 21 8.62 10.57 -15.18
N PHE A 22 7.64 11.47 -15.30
CA PHE A 22 7.72 12.64 -16.19
C PHE A 22 8.37 13.85 -15.51
N GLY A 23 8.43 13.88 -14.18
CA GLY A 23 8.97 15.00 -13.40
C GLY A 23 10.20 14.67 -12.56
N VAL A 24 10.49 13.38 -12.35
CA VAL A 24 11.59 12.90 -11.52
C VAL A 24 12.72 12.37 -12.41
N PRO A 25 13.99 12.77 -12.18
CA PRO A 25 15.12 12.19 -12.89
C PRO A 25 15.14 10.66 -12.78
N SER A 26 15.47 9.98 -13.87
CA SER A 26 15.47 8.51 -13.93
C SER A 26 16.33 7.85 -12.84
N ALA A 27 17.43 8.49 -12.46
CA ALA A 27 18.30 8.06 -11.36
C ALA A 27 17.60 7.99 -10.00
N TRP A 28 16.57 8.81 -9.78
CA TRP A 28 15.84 8.89 -8.50
C TRP A 28 14.60 8.00 -8.48
N LEU A 29 14.20 7.43 -9.62
CA LEU A 29 13.04 6.53 -9.68
C LEU A 29 13.23 5.27 -8.82
N GLY A 30 14.47 4.77 -8.72
CA GLY A 30 14.80 3.67 -7.82
C GLY A 30 14.56 4.01 -6.35
N ASP A 31 14.99 5.21 -5.93
CA ASP A 31 14.79 5.69 -4.56
C ASP A 31 13.31 5.94 -4.25
N VAL A 32 12.56 6.48 -5.22
CA VAL A 32 11.11 6.69 -5.10
C VAL A 32 10.36 5.36 -5.00
N LEU A 33 10.77 4.35 -5.78
CA LEU A 33 10.20 3.00 -5.71
C LEU A 33 10.48 2.35 -4.34
N LEU A 34 11.73 2.41 -3.86
CA LEU A 34 12.12 1.88 -2.56
C LEU A 34 11.40 2.60 -1.42
N GLY A 35 11.33 3.93 -1.45
CA GLY A 35 10.61 4.73 -0.47
C GLY A 35 9.12 4.40 -0.47
N GLY A 36 8.49 4.30 -1.64
CA GLY A 36 7.09 3.91 -1.79
C GLY A 36 6.81 2.50 -1.26
N LEU A 37 7.72 1.54 -1.52
CA LEU A 37 7.62 0.17 -1.01
C LEU A 37 7.70 0.14 0.52
N LEU A 38 8.66 0.85 1.11
CA LEU A 38 8.82 0.93 2.57
C LEU A 38 7.58 1.54 3.23
N VAL A 39 7.09 2.65 2.69
CA VAL A 39 5.87 3.31 3.21
C VAL A 39 4.67 2.37 3.12
N THR A 40 4.52 1.67 1.99
CA THR A 40 3.44 0.69 1.80
C THR A 40 3.56 -0.45 2.80
N LEU A 41 4.76 -0.99 3.04
CA LEU A 41 5.00 -2.05 4.02
C LEU A 41 4.70 -1.61 5.45
N VAL A 42 5.07 -0.38 5.83
CA VAL A 42 4.77 0.17 7.16
C VAL A 42 3.26 0.24 7.38
N PHE A 43 2.51 0.81 6.43
CA PHE A 43 1.05 0.92 6.56
C PHE A 43 0.35 -0.45 6.46
N GLY A 44 0.86 -1.37 5.66
CA GLY A 44 0.37 -2.76 5.61
C GLY A 44 0.57 -3.48 6.93
N SER A 45 1.72 -3.29 7.58
CA SER A 45 2.03 -3.85 8.90
C SER A 45 1.14 -3.26 10.00
N LEU A 46 0.92 -1.94 9.99
CA LEU A 46 0.00 -1.27 10.92
C LEU A 46 -1.44 -1.76 10.74
N ALA A 47 -1.89 -1.93 9.50
CA ALA A 47 -3.20 -2.48 9.20
C ALA A 47 -3.33 -3.93 9.72
N ALA A 48 -2.31 -4.77 9.52
CA ALA A 48 -2.27 -6.15 10.03
C ALA A 48 -2.28 -6.22 11.56
N MET A 49 -1.55 -5.34 12.25
CA MET A 49 -1.57 -5.24 13.72
C MET A 49 -2.93 -4.80 14.26
N SER A 50 -3.63 -3.93 13.53
CA SER A 50 -4.95 -3.41 13.92
C SER A 50 -6.09 -4.41 13.73
N ALA A 51 -5.86 -5.55 13.08
CA ALA A 51 -6.89 -6.57 12.90
C ALA A 51 -7.26 -7.22 14.24
N ARG A 52 -8.54 -7.19 14.60
CA ARG A 52 -9.04 -7.93 15.77
C ARG A 52 -9.22 -9.39 15.41
N GLU A 53 -8.58 -10.28 16.16
CA GLU A 53 -8.84 -11.72 16.09
C GLU A 53 -9.97 -12.10 17.04
N PRO A 54 -10.77 -13.14 16.72
CA PRO A 54 -11.65 -13.76 17.69
C PRO A 54 -10.82 -14.30 18.86
N GLU A 55 -11.41 -14.23 20.05
CA GLU A 55 -10.81 -14.41 21.40
C GLU A 55 -10.03 -15.73 21.60
N ASP A 56 -10.16 -16.69 20.68
CA ASP A 56 -9.60 -18.04 20.74
C ASP A 56 -8.23 -18.20 20.03
N GLN A 57 -7.75 -17.17 19.33
CA GLN A 57 -6.41 -17.18 18.69
C GLN A 57 -5.63 -15.95 19.14
N ALA A 58 -4.92 -16.09 20.27
CA ALA A 58 -3.92 -15.10 20.68
C ALA A 58 -2.65 -15.27 19.84
N SER A 59 -2.64 -14.80 18.59
CA SER A 59 -1.41 -14.75 17.80
C SER A 59 -0.57 -13.54 18.19
N THR A 60 0.75 -13.74 18.28
CA THR A 60 1.67 -12.63 18.59
C THR A 60 1.70 -11.63 17.41
N PRO A 61 1.91 -10.32 17.64
CA PRO A 61 1.92 -9.30 16.58
C PRO A 61 2.93 -9.60 15.46
N LEU A 62 4.03 -10.26 15.80
CA LEU A 62 5.06 -10.68 14.84
C LEU A 62 4.58 -11.81 13.91
N GLN A 63 3.81 -12.76 14.44
CA GLN A 63 3.16 -13.80 13.63
C GLN A 63 2.10 -13.23 12.70
N ARG A 64 1.39 -12.17 13.12
CA ARG A 64 0.40 -11.48 12.27
C ARG A 64 1.07 -10.77 11.09
N ILE A 65 2.17 -10.07 11.34
CA ILE A 65 2.96 -9.40 10.29
C ILE A 65 3.56 -10.46 9.35
N ALA A 66 4.14 -11.54 9.89
CA ALA A 66 4.71 -12.63 9.10
C ALA A 66 3.65 -13.35 8.26
N ALA A 67 2.47 -13.64 8.82
CA ALA A 67 1.36 -14.23 8.08
C ALA A 67 0.86 -13.28 6.98
N TRP A 68 0.76 -11.97 7.26
CA TRP A 68 0.41 -10.99 6.24
C TRP A 68 1.43 -10.95 5.08
N LEU A 69 2.73 -10.96 5.40
CA LEU A 69 3.82 -10.95 4.42
C LEU A 69 3.93 -12.24 3.60
N VAL A 70 3.77 -13.41 4.24
CA VAL A 70 4.01 -14.73 3.62
C VAL A 70 2.77 -15.26 2.92
N VAL A 71 1.58 -15.01 3.48
CA VAL A 71 0.36 -15.72 3.11
C VAL A 71 -0.61 -14.83 2.31
N GLY A 72 -0.45 -13.51 2.36
CA GLY A 72 -1.26 -12.60 1.54
C GLY A 72 -2.75 -12.66 1.89
N THR A 73 -3.19 -11.84 2.85
CA THR A 73 -4.61 -11.61 3.16
C THR A 73 -5.51 -12.86 3.17
N GLU A 74 -5.08 -13.98 3.77
CA GLU A 74 -5.89 -15.21 3.84
C GLU A 74 -7.17 -15.09 4.68
N ARG A 75 -7.44 -13.92 5.28
CA ARG A 75 -8.62 -13.66 6.11
C ARG A 75 -9.38 -12.42 5.62
N PRO A 76 -10.14 -12.50 4.51
CA PRO A 76 -10.91 -11.38 3.95
C PRO A 76 -12.03 -10.86 4.89
N MET A 77 -12.32 -11.57 5.98
CA MET A 77 -13.32 -11.21 7.00
C MET A 77 -12.74 -10.65 8.31
N ALA A 78 -11.42 -10.50 8.44
CA ALA A 78 -10.85 -9.84 9.61
C ALA A 78 -11.28 -8.37 9.63
N ARG A 79 -12.06 -7.97 10.64
CA ARG A 79 -12.42 -6.56 10.84
C ARG A 79 -11.16 -5.79 11.17
N VAL A 80 -10.62 -5.09 10.18
CA VAL A 80 -9.54 -4.12 10.35
C VAL A 80 -10.09 -2.99 11.19
N SER A 81 -9.52 -2.77 12.38
CA SER A 81 -9.99 -1.71 13.28
C SER A 81 -9.54 -0.32 12.83
N ASP A 82 -8.49 -0.24 12.01
CA ASP A 82 -8.00 1.00 11.42
C ASP A 82 -8.23 1.06 9.89
N PRO A 83 -9.37 1.62 9.44
CA PRO A 83 -9.66 1.77 8.02
C PRO A 83 -8.77 2.80 7.32
N LEU A 84 -8.06 3.67 8.06
CA LEU A 84 -7.14 4.66 7.48
C LEU A 84 -5.81 4.03 7.13
N ALA A 85 -5.24 3.20 8.02
CA ALA A 85 -4.02 2.44 7.73
C ALA A 85 -4.19 1.55 6.49
N LEU A 86 -5.36 0.89 6.39
CA LEU A 86 -5.70 0.08 5.21
C LEU A 86 -5.82 0.92 3.93
N LEU A 87 -6.46 2.09 4.01
CA LEU A 87 -6.57 2.97 2.86
C LEU A 87 -5.21 3.53 2.42
N LEU A 88 -4.34 3.89 3.36
CA LEU A 88 -2.97 4.34 3.09
C LEU A 88 -2.11 3.24 2.48
N PHE A 89 -2.27 1.99 2.94
CA PHE A 89 -1.67 0.83 2.31
C PHE A 89 -2.10 0.70 0.83
N PHE A 90 -3.41 0.69 0.56
CA PHE A 90 -3.90 0.61 -0.81
C PHE A 90 -3.54 1.82 -1.67
N ALA A 91 -3.45 3.02 -1.08
CA ALA A 91 -2.96 4.20 -1.77
C ALA A 91 -1.48 4.06 -2.16
N GLY A 92 -0.66 3.50 -1.28
CA GLY A 92 0.74 3.16 -1.59
C GLY A 92 0.86 2.13 -2.72
N VAL A 93 0.06 1.07 -2.68
CA VAL A 93 -0.01 0.09 -3.79
C VAL A 93 -0.46 0.73 -5.09
N ALA A 94 -1.50 1.58 -5.05
CA ALA A 94 -2.00 2.30 -6.23
C ALA A 94 -0.94 3.26 -6.80
N PHE A 95 -0.19 3.95 -5.93
CA PHE A 95 0.93 4.78 -6.32
C PHE A 95 2.03 3.97 -7.01
N LEU A 96 2.46 2.85 -6.43
CA LEU A 96 3.49 1.99 -7.01
C LEU A 96 3.04 1.38 -8.34
N ALA A 97 1.77 0.98 -8.46
CA ALA A 97 1.20 0.49 -9.71
C ALA A 97 1.18 1.60 -10.78
N GLY A 98 0.76 2.81 -10.39
CA GLY A 98 0.81 3.98 -11.24
C GLY A 98 2.24 4.27 -11.70
N LEU A 99 3.21 4.26 -10.79
CA LEU A 99 4.61 4.50 -11.07
C LEU A 99 5.17 3.46 -12.04
N ALA A 100 4.89 2.18 -11.84
CA ALA A 100 5.26 1.13 -12.78
C ALA A 100 4.73 1.42 -14.19
N VAL A 101 3.43 1.72 -14.33
CA VAL A 101 2.83 2.08 -15.63
C VAL A 101 3.49 3.33 -16.22
N GLY A 102 3.67 4.37 -15.41
CA GLY A 102 4.31 5.61 -15.81
C GLY A 102 5.73 5.39 -16.33
N THR A 103 6.51 4.49 -15.72
CA THR A 103 7.88 4.20 -16.16
C THR A 103 7.94 3.49 -17.51
N PHE A 104 6.92 2.71 -17.89
CA PHE A 104 6.85 2.10 -19.23
C PHE A 104 6.39 3.08 -20.31
N VAL A 105 5.62 4.10 -19.94
CA VAL A 105 5.06 5.10 -20.88
C VAL A 105 5.96 6.32 -21.01
N ALA A 106 6.75 6.65 -19.98
CA ALA A 106 7.65 7.78 -19.99
C ALA A 106 8.74 7.60 -21.07
N PRO A 107 9.08 8.67 -21.81
CA PRO A 107 10.14 8.62 -22.80
C PRO A 107 11.47 8.28 -22.12
N PRO A 108 12.39 7.56 -22.80
CA PRO A 108 13.73 7.35 -22.27
C PRO A 108 14.41 8.72 -22.09
N GLY A 109 14.63 9.09 -20.82
CA GLY A 109 15.34 10.32 -20.42
C GLY A 109 16.84 10.13 -20.42
#